data_AF-A0AAV7ICZ8-F1
#
_entry.id   AF-A0AAV7ICZ8-F1
#
_cell.length_a   1.000
_cell.length_b   1.000
_cell.length_c   1.000
_cell.angle_alpha   90.00
_cell.angle_beta   90.00
_cell.angle_gamma   90.00
#
_symmetry.space_group_name_H-M   'P 1'
#
loop_
_entity.id
_entity.type
_entity.pdbx_description
1 polymer ?
#
loop_
_entity_poly.entity_id
_entity_poly.type
_entity_poly.pdbx_seq_one_letter_code
_entity_poly.pdbx_strand_id
1 'polypeptide(L)'
;MKFLVIFLLVPLELFYVNAQCDQENVSVDSDDQIQGTSLNDPMECNKLEEISSCNGNPQCQRTCENYSEDPNAPGLPCPRSKSCFRGCVCRKGYVRSQLYGPCIHFTRCPRVRH
;
A
#
# COMPACT_ATOMS: atom_id res chain seq x y z
N MET A 1 50.50 -30.76 -27.68
CA MET A 1 49.12 -31.14 -28.00
C MET A 1 48.20 -30.50 -26.95
N LYS A 2 47.37 -29.55 -27.41
CA LYS A 2 46.16 -28.95 -26.80
C LYS A 2 45.99 -29.02 -25.26
N PHE A 3 46.42 -27.96 -24.57
CA PHE A 3 45.85 -27.59 -23.27
C PHE A 3 44.48 -26.95 -23.51
N LEU A 4 43.42 -27.70 -23.22
CA LEU A 4 42.05 -27.26 -23.43
C LEU A 4 41.63 -26.42 -22.23
N VAL A 5 41.53 -25.11 -22.47
CA VAL A 5 41.07 -24.07 -21.55
C VAL A 5 39.66 -24.42 -21.08
N ILE A 6 39.52 -24.87 -19.83
CA ILE A 6 38.21 -25.01 -19.18
C ILE A 6 37.76 -23.60 -18.80
N PHE A 7 36.99 -23.00 -19.71
CA PHE A 7 36.30 -21.75 -19.49
C PHE A 7 35.42 -21.86 -18.24
N LEU A 8 35.73 -21.01 -17.26
CA LEU A 8 34.86 -20.66 -16.14
C LEU A 8 33.58 -20.03 -16.71
N LEU A 9 32.60 -20.87 -17.05
CA LEU A 9 31.22 -20.43 -17.25
C LEU A 9 30.50 -20.62 -15.92
N VAL A 10 30.60 -19.59 -15.08
CA VAL A 10 29.64 -19.36 -13.99
C VAL A 10 28.32 -19.03 -14.69
N PRO A 11 27.28 -19.88 -14.64
CA PRO A 11 25.97 -19.48 -15.09
C PRO A 11 25.42 -18.56 -14.00
N LEU A 12 25.57 -17.26 -14.27
CA LEU A 12 24.93 -16.16 -13.57
C LEU A 12 23.47 -16.12 -14.00
N GLU A 13 22.73 -17.20 -13.69
CA GLU A 13 21.35 -17.35 -14.10
C GLU A 13 20.48 -17.51 -12.85
N LEU A 14 19.74 -16.43 -12.59
CA LEU A 14 18.36 -16.48 -12.11
C LEU A 14 18.17 -16.66 -10.61
N PHE A 15 18.41 -15.55 -9.90
CA PHE A 15 17.46 -15.10 -8.88
C PHE A 15 16.06 -14.98 -9.50
N TYR A 16 15.28 -16.06 -9.47
CA TYR A 16 13.82 -15.98 -9.56
C TYR A 16 13.25 -16.47 -8.24
N VAL A 17 13.00 -15.51 -7.36
CA VAL A 17 12.14 -15.71 -6.19
C VAL A 17 10.72 -15.82 -6.73
N ASN A 18 10.22 -17.05 -6.90
CA ASN A 18 8.80 -17.29 -7.13
C ASN A 18 8.07 -17.25 -5.78
N ALA A 19 7.38 -16.15 -5.52
CA ALA A 19 6.35 -16.12 -4.48
C ALA A 19 5.01 -16.51 -5.14
N GLN A 20 4.72 -17.81 -5.12
CA GLN A 20 3.41 -18.34 -5.48
C GLN A 20 2.53 -18.27 -4.22
N CYS A 21 1.57 -17.34 -4.18
CA CYS A 21 0.45 -17.46 -3.26
C CYS A 21 -0.70 -18.10 -4.04
N ASP A 22 -0.91 -19.39 -3.84
CA ASP A 22 -2.00 -20.16 -4.43
C ASP A 22 -3.37 -19.62 -3.97
N GLN A 23 -4.31 -19.59 -4.91
CA GLN A 23 -5.67 -19.10 -4.71
C GLN A 23 -6.68 -20.27 -4.70
N GLU A 24 -7.31 -20.41 -3.54
CA GLU A 24 -8.71 -20.77 -3.22
C GLU A 24 -9.37 -22.08 -3.69
N ASN A 25 -9.93 -22.79 -2.69
CA ASN A 25 -11.28 -23.33 -2.74
C ASN A 25 -11.90 -23.48 -1.33
N VAL A 26 -12.63 -22.45 -0.86
CA VAL A 26 -13.48 -22.59 0.33
C VAL A 26 -14.91 -22.22 -0.04
N SER A 27 -15.79 -23.22 -0.04
CA SER A 27 -17.24 -23.06 -0.13
C SER A 27 -17.78 -22.60 1.23
N VAL A 28 -18.42 -21.44 1.29
CA VAL A 28 -19.06 -20.94 2.52
C VAL A 28 -20.57 -20.84 2.29
N ASP A 29 -21.29 -21.57 3.12
CA ASP A 29 -22.75 -21.53 3.29
C ASP A 29 -23.13 -20.40 4.27
N SER A 30 -24.36 -19.91 4.17
CA SER A 30 -24.83 -18.64 4.74
C SER A 30 -25.04 -18.67 6.26
N ASP A 31 -25.00 -17.47 6.86
CA ASP A 31 -25.37 -17.07 8.24
C ASP A 31 -24.34 -17.29 9.37
N ASP A 32 -23.63 -16.22 9.77
CA ASP A 32 -23.71 -15.59 11.12
C ASP A 32 -22.75 -14.37 11.21
N GLN A 33 -23.06 -13.39 12.07
CA GLN A 33 -22.26 -12.18 12.29
C GLN A 33 -21.02 -12.46 13.14
N ILE A 34 -19.83 -11.98 12.71
CA ILE A 34 -18.71 -11.49 13.54
C ILE A 34 -17.63 -10.90 12.62
N GLN A 35 -17.05 -9.77 13.03
CA GLN A 35 -15.85 -9.15 12.46
C GLN A 35 -14.73 -10.17 12.23
N GLY A 36 -14.52 -10.51 10.96
CA GLY A 36 -13.40 -11.30 10.47
C GLY A 36 -13.21 -10.95 9.01
N THR A 37 -12.01 -10.54 8.66
CA THR A 37 -11.57 -10.18 7.31
C THR A 37 -12.07 -11.18 6.26
N SER A 38 -13.06 -10.79 5.46
CA SER A 38 -13.38 -11.46 4.20
C SER A 38 -12.22 -11.23 3.25
N LEU A 39 -11.39 -12.25 3.04
CA LEU A 39 -10.30 -12.22 2.06
C LEU A 39 -10.79 -12.23 0.61
N ASN A 40 -12.12 -12.24 0.41
CA ASN A 40 -12.76 -12.44 -0.89
C ASN A 40 -13.66 -11.28 -1.31
N ASP A 41 -13.73 -10.21 -0.51
CA ASP A 41 -14.32 -8.96 -0.98
C ASP A 41 -13.19 -8.15 -1.64
N PRO A 42 -13.28 -7.81 -2.95
CA PRO A 42 -12.32 -6.91 -3.56
C PRO A 42 -12.33 -5.61 -2.77
N MET A 43 -11.26 -5.35 -2.02
CA MET A 43 -11.11 -4.16 -1.18
C MET A 43 -11.37 -2.90 -2.02
N GLU A 44 -12.59 -2.40 -1.97
CA GLU A 44 -13.02 -1.29 -2.82
C GLU A 44 -12.67 0.02 -2.14
N CYS A 45 -11.85 0.82 -2.81
CA CYS A 45 -11.50 2.16 -2.36
C CYS A 45 -12.39 3.20 -3.02
N ASN A 46 -12.59 4.34 -2.36
CA ASN A 46 -13.35 5.44 -2.95
C ASN A 46 -12.67 6.00 -4.21
N LYS A 47 -13.42 6.77 -5.01
CA LYS A 47 -12.93 7.36 -6.28
C LYS A 47 -11.66 8.21 -6.17
N LEU A 48 -11.35 8.73 -4.97
CA LEU A 48 -10.18 9.58 -4.70
C LEU A 48 -9.07 8.85 -3.94
N GLU A 49 -9.20 7.53 -3.83
CA GLU A 49 -8.28 6.64 -3.16
C GLU A 49 -7.71 5.62 -4.16
N GLU A 50 -6.63 4.97 -3.75
CA GLU A 50 -6.01 3.84 -4.43
C GLU A 50 -5.64 2.77 -3.41
N ILE A 51 -5.67 1.50 -3.84
CA ILE A 51 -5.26 0.38 -2.99
C ILE A 51 -3.74 0.43 -2.83
N SER A 52 -3.26 0.43 -1.59
CA SER A 52 -1.86 0.27 -1.27
C SER A 52 -1.63 -1.02 -0.47
N SER A 53 -0.55 -1.72 -0.77
CA SER A 53 -0.15 -2.93 -0.03
C SER A 53 0.47 -2.64 1.35
N CYS A 54 1.04 -1.45 1.55
CA CYS A 54 1.81 -1.14 2.76
C CYS A 54 1.49 0.21 3.42
N ASN A 55 0.87 1.15 2.70
CA ASN A 55 0.67 2.51 3.19
C ASN A 55 -0.75 2.76 3.74
N GLY A 56 -1.52 1.70 3.95
CA GLY A 56 -2.93 1.75 4.34
C GLY A 56 -3.19 2.19 5.77
N ASN A 57 -2.17 2.33 6.62
CA ASN A 57 -2.36 2.78 8.01
C ASN A 57 -2.93 4.22 8.03
N PRO A 58 -4.13 4.48 8.56
CA PRO A 58 -4.73 5.81 8.54
C PRO A 58 -3.96 6.85 9.37
N GLN A 59 -3.25 6.42 10.42
CA GLN A 59 -2.39 7.29 11.25
C GLN A 59 -1.17 7.82 10.49
N CYS A 60 -0.87 7.17 9.36
CA CYS A 60 0.28 7.44 8.51
C CYS A 60 -0.06 8.26 7.27
N GLN A 61 -1.34 8.50 7.03
CA GLN A 61 -1.80 9.24 5.87
C GLN A 61 -1.88 10.73 6.22
N ARG A 62 -1.50 11.58 5.25
CA ARG A 62 -1.60 13.03 5.42
C ARG A 62 -3.06 13.45 5.57
N THR A 63 -3.29 14.35 6.52
CA THR A 63 -4.55 15.03 6.75
C THR A 63 -4.42 16.51 6.38
N CYS A 64 -5.53 17.24 6.34
CA CYS A 64 -5.50 18.69 6.18
C CYS A 64 -4.75 19.43 7.30
N GLU A 65 -4.48 18.78 8.43
CA GLU A 65 -3.75 19.38 9.56
C GLU A 65 -2.23 19.31 9.36
N ASN A 66 -1.73 18.35 8.58
CA ASN A 66 -0.30 18.06 8.46
C ASN A 66 0.17 17.84 7.01
N TYR A 67 -0.61 18.31 6.03
CA TYR A 67 -0.21 18.25 4.63
C TYR A 67 0.89 19.27 4.33
N SER A 68 1.71 18.95 3.33
CA SER A 68 2.63 19.90 2.72
C SER A 68 2.16 20.17 1.30
N GLU A 69 2.22 21.43 0.88
CA GLU A 69 2.01 21.84 -0.51
C GLU A 69 3.19 21.42 -1.41
N ASP A 70 4.34 21.10 -0.82
CA ASP A 70 5.49 20.57 -1.56
C ASP A 70 5.23 19.10 -1.95
N PRO A 71 5.13 18.79 -3.26
CA PRO A 71 4.94 17.43 -3.75
C PRO A 71 6.12 16.50 -3.43
N ASN A 72 7.29 17.04 -3.08
CA ASN A 72 8.48 16.30 -2.70
C ASN A 72 8.68 16.19 -1.18
N ALA A 73 7.76 16.76 -0.38
CA ALA A 73 7.87 16.68 1.07
C ALA A 73 7.93 15.20 1.52
N PRO A 74 8.80 14.85 2.47
CA PRO A 74 8.88 13.49 2.99
C PRO A 74 7.53 13.08 3.60
N GLY A 75 7.15 11.82 3.39
CA GLY A 75 5.94 11.24 4.00
C GLY A 75 5.94 11.41 5.52
N LEU A 76 4.77 11.30 6.15
CA LEU A 76 4.68 11.35 7.60
C LEU A 76 5.56 10.24 8.21
N PRO A 77 6.27 10.53 9.32
CA PRO A 77 7.08 9.54 9.99
C PRO A 77 6.16 8.47 10.58
N CYS A 78 6.07 7.36 9.89
CA CYS A 78 5.34 6.19 10.37
C CYS A 78 6.26 5.29 11.15
N PRO A 79 5.81 4.76 12.30
CA PRO A 79 6.53 3.69 12.98
C PRO A 79 6.82 2.61 11.93
N ARG A 80 8.10 2.31 11.73
CA ARG A 80 8.52 1.21 10.86
C ARG A 80 8.14 -0.09 11.55
N SER A 81 6.86 -0.43 11.47
CA SER A 81 6.44 -1.77 11.82
C SER A 81 6.95 -2.70 10.72
N LYS A 82 7.41 -3.90 11.09
CA LYS A 82 7.73 -4.94 10.10
C LYS A 82 6.49 -5.37 9.31
N SER A 83 5.31 -4.93 9.73
CA SER A 83 4.02 -5.23 9.14
C SER A 83 3.61 -4.13 8.18
N CYS A 84 3.33 -4.52 6.94
CA CYS A 84 2.67 -3.64 5.98
C CYS A 84 1.17 -3.58 6.27
N PHE A 85 0.61 -2.37 6.31
CA PHE A 85 -0.83 -2.19 6.40
C PHE A 85 -1.38 -2.07 4.98
N ARG A 86 -2.00 -3.13 4.46
CA ARG A 86 -2.78 -3.05 3.24
C ARG A 86 -4.02 -2.20 3.50
N GLY A 87 -4.35 -1.27 2.61
CA GLY A 87 -5.47 -0.35 2.79
C GLY A 87 -5.57 0.73 1.72
N CYS A 88 -6.63 1.53 1.81
CA CYS A 88 -6.87 2.63 0.87
C CYS A 88 -6.08 3.86 1.27
N VAL A 89 -5.37 4.44 0.32
CA VAL A 89 -4.60 5.69 0.48
C VAL A 89 -5.12 6.75 -0.47
N CYS A 90 -5.07 8.02 -0.05
CA CYS A 90 -5.44 9.11 -0.96
C CYS A 90 -4.49 9.16 -2.16
N ARG A 91 -5.05 9.37 -3.35
CA ARG A 91 -4.25 9.56 -4.57
C ARG A 91 -3.34 10.77 -4.44
N LYS A 92 -2.29 10.85 -5.27
CA LYS A 92 -1.42 12.02 -5.36
C LYS A 92 -2.24 13.31 -5.55
N GLY A 93 -1.96 14.34 -4.76
CA GLY A 93 -2.71 15.61 -4.75
C GLY A 93 -3.98 15.60 -3.88
N TYR A 94 -4.26 14.50 -3.18
CA TYR A 94 -5.36 14.39 -2.23
C TYR A 94 -4.84 14.07 -0.83
N VAL A 95 -5.54 14.55 0.18
CA VAL A 95 -5.25 14.33 1.61
C VAL A 95 -6.55 14.02 2.34
N ARG A 96 -6.45 13.34 3.47
CA ARG A 96 -7.61 13.08 4.34
C ARG A 96 -8.12 14.40 4.92
N SER A 97 -9.43 14.65 4.91
CA SER A 97 -9.98 15.86 5.53
C SER A 97 -9.67 15.91 7.05
N GLN A 98 -9.71 14.74 7.68
CA GLN A 98 -9.40 14.48 9.09
C GLN A 98 -8.98 13.01 9.21
N LEU A 99 -8.50 12.58 10.38
CA LEU A 99 -8.20 11.17 10.63
C LEU A 99 -9.42 10.27 10.31
N TYR A 100 -9.22 9.21 9.51
CA TYR A 100 -10.27 8.34 8.94
C TYR A 100 -11.32 9.03 8.04
N GLY A 101 -11.17 10.33 7.74
CA GLY A 101 -12.09 11.08 6.88
C GLY A 101 -11.91 10.81 5.39
N PRO A 102 -12.76 11.38 4.52
CA PRO A 102 -12.62 11.25 3.08
C PRO A 102 -11.36 11.93 2.54
N CYS A 103 -10.87 11.45 1.39
CA CYS A 103 -9.83 12.15 0.64
C CYS A 103 -10.41 13.35 -0.10
N ILE A 104 -9.80 14.52 0.09
CA ILE A 104 -10.13 15.76 -0.60
C ILE A 104 -8.88 16.34 -1.23
N HIS A 105 -9.06 17.16 -2.27
CA HIS A 105 -7.92 17.85 -2.89
C HIS A 105 -7.29 18.80 -1.86
N PHE A 106 -5.97 18.83 -1.74
CA PHE A 106 -5.30 19.60 -0.67
C PHE A 106 -5.67 21.10 -0.66
N THR A 107 -5.95 21.68 -1.83
CA THR A 107 -6.42 23.08 -1.95
C THR A 107 -7.80 23.34 -1.33
N ARG A 108 -8.57 22.30 -1.03
CA ARG A 108 -9.87 22.36 -0.34
C ARG A 108 -9.75 22.22 1.18
N CYS A 109 -8.55 22.03 1.71
CA CYS A 109 -8.36 22.03 3.15
C CYS A 109 -8.75 23.40 3.76
N PRO A 110 -9.37 23.42 4.95
CA PRO A 110 -9.71 24.67 5.61
C PRO A 110 -8.43 25.46 5.88
N ARG A 111 -8.31 26.64 5.28
CA ARG A 111 -7.21 27.56 5.58
C ARG A 111 -7.44 28.12 6.97
N VAL A 112 -6.64 27.68 7.93
CA VAL A 112 -6.57 28.33 9.24
C VAL A 112 -5.98 29.72 9.02
N ARG A 113 -6.84 30.75 8.93
CA ARG A 113 -6.37 32.14 9.00
C ARG A 113 -5.90 32.36 10.44
N HIS A 114 -4.58 32.40 10.62
CA HIS A 114 -3.98 32.96 11.83
C HIS A 114 -3.95 34.48 11.72
#